data_AF-A0A804P068-F1
#
_entry.id   AF-A0A804P068-F1
#
_cell.length_a   1.000
_cell.length_b   1.000
_cell.length_c   1.000
_cell.angle_alpha   90.00
_cell.angle_beta   90.00
_cell.angle_gamma   90.00
#
_symmetry.space_group_name_H-M   'P 1'
#
loop_
_entity.id
_entity.type
_entity.pdbx_description
1 polymer ?
#
loop_
_entity_poly.entity_id
_entity_poly.type
_entity_poly.pdbx_seq_one_letter_code
_entity_poly.pdbx_strand_id
1 'polypeptide(L)'
;MATHTPQPQDLASNGGDPHVLLVPYPAQGHMLPLLDLATLLAERGLAVTVAVTSGNAALLAPLLRACPSAAVLALPFPPSSPLLPPGSGENTKDLPRHLFRPFMASLAALGPPLLAWCHAQSRHGRRVTAVVSDFFTGWTQPLARDLRVPHVTFSPSSALHLAMSHALWRSPPTRHLDDEAVTFPEVPGSPTFPWRHLSGLFRQYAAGDEVSEAIRQLFLWNLGSDCFVA
;
A
#
# COMPACT_ATOMS: atom_id res chain seq x y z
N MET A 1 -16.43 -12.55 -51.08
CA MET A 1 -15.23 -12.56 -50.23
C MET A 1 -15.43 -11.50 -49.15
N ALA A 2 -16.13 -11.87 -48.07
CA ALA A 2 -16.45 -10.96 -46.98
C ALA A 2 -15.48 -11.25 -45.82
N THR A 3 -14.64 -10.27 -45.52
CA THR A 3 -13.66 -10.30 -44.44
C THR A 3 -14.39 -10.16 -43.10
N HIS A 4 -14.45 -11.24 -42.33
CA HIS A 4 -14.97 -11.23 -40.97
C HIS A 4 -13.88 -10.71 -40.04
N THR A 5 -14.01 -9.47 -39.59
CA THR A 5 -13.17 -8.92 -38.52
C THR A 5 -13.62 -9.53 -37.20
N PRO A 6 -12.74 -10.14 -36.38
CA PRO A 6 -13.14 -10.62 -35.06
C PRO A 6 -13.27 -9.42 -34.11
N GLN A 7 -14.42 -9.30 -33.45
CA GLN A 7 -14.58 -8.38 -32.31
C GLN A 7 -13.79 -8.91 -31.10
N PRO A 8 -13.20 -8.02 -30.28
CA PRO A 8 -12.57 -8.42 -29.03
C PRO A 8 -13.62 -9.02 -28.10
N GLN A 9 -13.37 -10.25 -27.67
CA GLN A 9 -14.20 -10.95 -26.70
C GLN A 9 -14.05 -10.25 -25.36
N ASP A 10 -15.13 -9.62 -24.89
CA ASP A 10 -15.31 -9.32 -23.47
C ASP A 10 -15.24 -10.65 -22.71
N LEU A 11 -14.12 -10.89 -22.03
CA LEU A 11 -14.03 -11.94 -21.02
C LEU A 11 -14.93 -11.51 -19.87
N ALA A 12 -16.19 -11.91 -19.94
CA ALA A 12 -17.10 -11.88 -18.82
C ALA A 12 -16.46 -12.70 -17.69
N SER A 13 -15.95 -12.00 -16.67
CA SER A 13 -15.65 -12.60 -15.38
C SER A 13 -16.93 -13.28 -14.92
N ASN A 14 -16.91 -14.61 -14.74
CA ASN A 14 -17.98 -15.30 -14.02
C ASN A 14 -18.13 -14.57 -12.67
N GLY A 15 -19.36 -14.20 -12.30
CA GLY A 15 -19.67 -13.44 -11.08
C GLY A 15 -19.45 -14.21 -9.77
N GLY A 16 -18.38 -14.99 -9.66
CA GLY A 16 -18.06 -15.87 -8.53
C GLY A 16 -16.58 -16.06 -8.22
N ASP A 17 -15.65 -15.57 -9.05
CA ASP A 17 -14.22 -15.74 -8.76
C ASP A 17 -13.76 -14.76 -7.67
N PRO A 18 -12.96 -15.21 -6.67
CA PRO A 18 -12.38 -14.32 -5.67
C PRO A 18 -11.58 -13.19 -6.32
N HIS A 19 -11.86 -11.95 -5.93
CA HIS A 19 -11.23 -10.75 -6.48
C HIS A 19 -10.39 -10.04 -5.41
N VAL A 20 -9.08 -10.02 -5.63
CA VAL A 20 -8.10 -9.36 -4.76
C VAL A 20 -7.76 -7.98 -5.31
N LEU A 21 -7.95 -6.97 -4.46
CA LEU A 21 -7.46 -5.62 -4.70
C LEU A 21 -6.07 -5.48 -4.07
N LEU A 22 -5.06 -5.15 -4.88
CA LEU A 22 -3.71 -4.89 -4.42
C LEU A 22 -3.39 -3.40 -4.44
N VAL A 23 -2.81 -2.88 -3.36
CA VAL A 23 -2.45 -1.46 -3.21
C VAL A 23 -0.97 -1.34 -2.82
N PRO A 24 -0.06 -1.15 -3.79
CA PRO A 24 1.35 -0.94 -3.50
C PRO A 24 1.63 0.49 -2.99
N TYR A 25 2.73 0.64 -2.27
CA TYR A 25 3.31 1.95 -2.00
C TYR A 25 4.11 2.44 -3.24
N PRO A 26 4.00 3.72 -3.67
CA PRO A 26 4.66 4.25 -4.87
C PRO A 26 6.19 4.39 -4.79
N ALA A 27 6.90 3.27 -4.61
CA ALA A 27 8.36 3.15 -4.61
C ALA A 27 8.77 1.81 -5.23
N GLN A 28 9.86 1.75 -6.00
CA GLN A 28 10.19 0.53 -6.75
C GLN A 28 10.40 -0.71 -5.86
N GLY A 29 11.06 -0.53 -4.70
CA GLY A 29 11.27 -1.61 -3.73
C GLY A 29 9.99 -2.15 -3.09
N HIS A 30 8.86 -1.48 -3.30
CA HIS A 30 7.54 -1.87 -2.79
C HIS A 30 6.61 -2.35 -3.92
N MET A 31 6.63 -1.64 -5.05
CA MET A 31 5.80 -1.99 -6.20
C MET A 31 6.21 -3.34 -6.80
N LEU A 32 7.50 -3.55 -7.09
CA LEU A 32 7.92 -4.75 -7.82
C LEU A 32 7.56 -6.05 -7.07
N PRO A 33 7.87 -6.23 -5.77
CA PRO A 33 7.51 -7.47 -5.06
C PRO A 33 5.99 -7.70 -4.97
N LEU A 34 5.19 -6.64 -4.88
CA LEU A 34 3.74 -6.75 -4.84
C LEU A 34 3.14 -7.04 -6.23
N LEU A 35 3.80 -6.61 -7.32
CA LEU A 35 3.44 -7.02 -8.67
C LEU A 35 3.79 -8.50 -8.92
N ASP A 36 4.90 -9.00 -8.38
CA ASP A 36 5.23 -10.43 -8.44
C ASP A 36 4.16 -11.27 -7.71
N LEU A 37 3.72 -10.81 -6.54
CA LEU A 37 2.58 -11.40 -5.83
C LEU A 37 1.29 -11.36 -6.68
N ALA A 38 1.01 -10.22 -7.34
CA ALA A 38 -0.15 -10.08 -8.20
C ALA A 38 -0.17 -11.14 -9.32
N THR A 39 0.98 -11.41 -9.94
CA THR A 39 1.17 -12.50 -10.90
C THR A 39 0.88 -13.86 -10.28
N LEU A 40 1.46 -14.17 -9.12
CA LEU A 40 1.26 -15.45 -8.42
C LEU A 40 -0.20 -15.70 -8.02
N LEU A 41 -0.94 -14.65 -7.66
CA LEU A 41 -2.37 -14.73 -7.35
C LEU A 41 -3.20 -14.96 -8.62
N ALA A 42 -2.89 -14.23 -9.70
CA ALA A 42 -3.57 -14.41 -10.99
C ALA A 42 -3.36 -15.82 -11.56
N GLU A 43 -2.16 -16.38 -11.47
CA GLU A 43 -1.84 -17.76 -11.89
C GLU A 43 -2.62 -18.82 -11.10
N ARG A 44 -3.06 -18.48 -9.88
CA ARG A 44 -3.92 -19.35 -9.05
C ARG A 44 -5.41 -19.19 -9.35
N GLY A 45 -5.76 -18.43 -10.39
CA GLY A 45 -7.14 -18.22 -10.83
C GLY A 45 -7.89 -17.13 -10.06
N LEU A 46 -7.22 -16.29 -9.27
CA LEU A 46 -7.85 -15.15 -8.62
C LEU A 46 -7.97 -13.98 -9.61
N ALA A 47 -9.10 -13.29 -9.58
CA ALA A 47 -9.21 -11.99 -10.23
C ALA A 47 -8.36 -10.97 -9.46
N VAL A 48 -7.57 -10.17 -10.17
CA VAL A 48 -6.60 -9.26 -9.56
C VAL A 48 -6.76 -7.87 -10.14
N THR A 49 -6.92 -6.87 -9.26
CA THR A 49 -6.79 -5.46 -9.64
C THR A 49 -5.68 -4.82 -8.82
N VAL A 50 -4.74 -4.13 -9.48
CA VAL A 50 -3.72 -3.33 -8.81
C VAL A 50 -4.11 -1.85 -8.91
N ALA A 51 -4.30 -1.20 -7.76
CA ALA A 51 -4.64 0.22 -7.69
C ALA A 51 -3.39 1.07 -7.49
N VAL A 52 -3.12 1.96 -8.44
CA VAL A 52 -2.01 2.92 -8.40
C VAL A 52 -2.50 4.29 -8.80
N THR A 53 -1.70 5.32 -8.55
CA THR A 53 -1.99 6.64 -9.09
C THR A 53 -1.70 6.69 -10.59
N SER A 54 -2.35 7.60 -11.32
CA SER A 54 -2.23 7.70 -12.78
C SER A 54 -0.78 7.81 -13.28
N GLY A 55 0.08 8.57 -12.60
CA GLY A 55 1.50 8.72 -12.94
C GLY A 55 2.32 7.43 -12.78
N ASN A 56 1.82 6.44 -12.03
CA ASN A 56 2.46 5.14 -11.85
C ASN A 56 1.89 4.04 -12.74
N ALA A 57 0.77 4.28 -13.44
CA ALA A 57 0.08 3.24 -14.21
C ALA A 57 0.97 2.57 -15.28
N ALA A 58 1.84 3.33 -15.94
CA ALA A 58 2.77 2.79 -16.94
C ALA A 58 3.78 1.78 -16.36
N LEU A 59 4.07 1.85 -15.05
CA LEU A 59 4.97 0.91 -14.37
C LEU A 59 4.38 -0.51 -14.27
N LEU A 60 3.07 -0.67 -14.49
CA LEU A 60 2.37 -1.96 -14.44
C LEU A 60 2.35 -2.67 -15.80
N ALA A 61 2.92 -2.08 -16.85
CA ALA A 61 3.00 -2.72 -18.16
C ALA A 61 3.66 -4.12 -18.14
N PRO A 62 4.70 -4.41 -17.34
CA PRO A 62 5.24 -5.76 -17.21
C PRO A 62 4.21 -6.76 -16.66
N LEU A 63 3.44 -6.39 -15.63
CA LEU A 63 2.38 -7.23 -15.06
C LEU A 63 1.33 -7.56 -16.14
N LEU A 64 0.86 -6.56 -16.88
CA LEU A 64 -0.15 -6.78 -17.92
C LEU A 64 0.33 -7.66 -19.07
N ARG A 65 1.64 -7.64 -19.38
CA ARG A 65 2.23 -8.57 -20.36
C ARG A 65 2.31 -10.00 -19.84
N ALA A 66 2.64 -10.19 -18.57
CA ALA A 66 2.74 -11.50 -17.95
C ALA A 66 1.36 -12.11 -17.64
N CYS A 67 0.41 -11.27 -17.23
CA CYS A 67 -0.93 -11.66 -16.78
C CYS A 67 -2.00 -10.75 -17.43
N PRO A 68 -2.43 -11.04 -18.66
CA PRO A 68 -3.45 -10.23 -19.34
C PRO A 68 -4.82 -10.18 -18.64
N SER A 69 -5.08 -11.11 -17.71
CA SER A 69 -6.29 -11.13 -16.88
C SER A 69 -6.23 -10.16 -15.68
N ALA A 70 -5.06 -9.63 -15.34
CA ALA A 70 -4.93 -8.64 -14.29
C ALA A 70 -5.45 -7.28 -14.76
N ALA A 71 -6.07 -6.53 -13.85
CA ALA A 71 -6.57 -5.19 -14.11
C ALA A 71 -5.72 -4.12 -13.41
N VAL A 72 -5.67 -2.94 -14.01
CA VAL A 72 -5.06 -1.74 -13.40
C VAL A 72 -6.14 -0.72 -13.12
N LEU A 73 -6.20 -0.24 -11.88
CA LEU A 73 -6.99 0.91 -11.50
C LEU A 73 -6.06 2.11 -11.33
N ALA A 74 -6.16 3.07 -12.26
CA ALA A 74 -5.49 4.35 -12.16
C ALA A 74 -6.38 5.34 -11.38
N LEU A 75 -5.93 5.71 -10.18
CA LEU A 75 -6.58 6.72 -9.34
C LEU A 75 -5.96 8.11 -9.62
N PRO A 76 -6.77 9.17 -9.62
CA PRO A 76 -6.22 10.52 -9.68
C PRO A 76 -5.39 10.79 -8.42
N PHE A 77 -4.12 11.15 -8.60
CA PHE A 77 -3.30 11.61 -7.47
C PHE A 77 -3.93 12.88 -6.87
N PRO A 78 -4.01 13.01 -5.54
CA PRO A 78 -4.69 14.15 -4.90
C PRO A 78 -4.02 15.46 -5.35
N PRO A 79 -4.68 16.28 -6.20
CA PRO A 79 -4.02 17.39 -6.89
C PRO A 79 -3.68 18.57 -5.96
N SER A 80 -4.18 18.54 -4.72
CA SER A 80 -4.08 19.63 -3.75
C SER A 80 -3.97 19.11 -2.31
N SER A 81 -3.13 18.10 -2.07
CA SER A 81 -2.79 17.79 -0.68
C SER A 81 -2.08 19.02 -0.09
N PRO A 82 -2.55 19.61 1.03
CA PRO A 82 -1.87 20.75 1.66
C PRO A 82 -0.47 20.38 2.15
N LEU A 83 -0.16 19.07 2.22
CA LEU A 83 1.13 18.54 2.65
C LEU A 83 2.18 18.55 1.54
N LEU A 84 1.79 18.69 0.27
CA LEU A 84 2.70 18.59 -0.88
C LEU A 84 2.71 19.89 -1.71
N PRO A 85 3.89 20.36 -2.14
CA PRO A 85 3.98 21.45 -3.10
C PRO A 85 3.24 21.12 -4.42
N PRO A 86 2.65 22.12 -5.10
CA PRO A 86 2.10 21.94 -6.44
C PRO A 86 3.14 21.33 -7.40
N GLY A 87 2.71 20.37 -8.23
CA GLY A 87 3.60 19.70 -9.19
C GLY A 87 4.50 18.62 -8.58
N SER A 88 4.27 18.23 -7.32
CA SER A 88 4.95 17.07 -6.72
C SER A 88 4.70 15.80 -7.54
N GLY A 89 5.76 14.98 -7.73
CA GLY A 89 5.65 13.70 -8.39
C GLY A 89 4.84 12.67 -7.61
N GLU A 90 4.31 11.67 -8.33
CA GLU A 90 3.45 10.62 -7.74
C GLU A 90 4.23 9.37 -7.29
N ASN A 91 5.56 9.38 -7.38
CA ASN A 91 6.44 8.28 -6.99
C ASN A 91 7.60 8.81 -6.17
N THR A 92 8.11 8.03 -5.22
CA THR A 92 9.23 8.45 -4.36
C THR A 92 10.49 8.82 -5.13
N LYS A 93 10.72 8.22 -6.30
CA LYS A 93 11.88 8.54 -7.14
C LYS A 93 11.85 9.97 -7.71
N ASP A 94 10.65 10.56 -7.80
CA ASP A 94 10.39 11.87 -8.37
C ASP A 94 10.32 12.97 -7.28
N LEU A 95 10.62 12.60 -6.02
CA LEU A 95 10.48 13.48 -4.87
C LEU A 95 11.80 13.67 -4.13
N PRO A 96 12.10 14.89 -3.65
CA PRO A 96 13.21 15.12 -2.73
C PRO A 96 12.93 14.43 -1.39
N ARG A 97 13.99 13.98 -0.71
CA ARG A 97 13.93 13.17 0.53
C ARG A 97 13.03 13.77 1.62
N HIS A 98 13.01 15.09 1.78
CA HIS A 98 12.23 15.76 2.82
C HIS A 98 10.70 15.66 2.59
N LEU A 99 10.26 15.40 1.36
CA LEU A 99 8.84 15.20 1.04
C LEU A 99 8.36 13.77 1.24
N PHE A 100 9.24 12.81 1.57
CA PHE A 100 8.85 11.41 1.76
C PHE A 100 7.73 11.23 2.79
N ARG A 101 7.84 11.91 3.94
CA ARG A 101 6.85 11.85 5.04
C ARG A 101 5.50 12.49 4.65
N PRO A 102 5.48 13.77 4.19
CA PRO A 102 4.26 14.37 3.65
C PRO A 102 3.62 13.55 2.52
N PHE A 103 4.42 13.00 1.61
CA PHE A 103 3.94 12.16 0.53
C PHE A 103 3.24 10.91 1.04
N MET A 104 3.86 10.17 1.96
CA MET A 104 3.25 9.00 2.60
C MET A 104 1.90 9.33 3.26
N ALA A 105 1.83 10.42 4.03
CA ALA A 105 0.59 10.87 4.65
C ALA A 105 -0.48 11.27 3.62
N SER A 106 -0.08 11.95 2.54
CA SER A 106 -1.00 12.43 1.51
C SER A 106 -1.74 11.31 0.76
N LEU A 107 -1.14 10.11 0.65
CA LEU A 107 -1.72 8.98 -0.08
C LEU A 107 -3.01 8.46 0.56
N ALA A 108 -3.27 8.74 1.85
CA ALA A 108 -4.53 8.38 2.51
C ALA A 108 -5.76 9.03 1.85
N ALA A 109 -5.59 10.15 1.14
CA ALA A 109 -6.65 10.78 0.36
C ALA A 109 -7.12 9.95 -0.85
N LEU A 110 -6.41 8.86 -1.20
CA LEU A 110 -6.86 7.87 -2.20
C LEU A 110 -7.94 6.93 -1.66
N GLY A 111 -8.17 6.89 -0.33
CA GLY A 111 -9.19 6.05 0.31
C GLY A 111 -10.60 6.24 -0.26
N PRO A 112 -11.17 7.46 -0.21
CA PRO A 112 -12.52 7.71 -0.72
C PRO A 112 -12.74 7.32 -2.19
N PRO A 113 -11.89 7.72 -3.18
CA PRO A 113 -12.10 7.30 -4.56
C PRO A 113 -11.92 5.79 -4.76
N LEU A 114 -11.01 5.14 -4.02
CA LEU A 114 -10.85 3.69 -4.09
C LEU A 114 -12.07 2.95 -3.52
N LEU A 115 -12.64 3.41 -2.41
CA LEU A 115 -13.85 2.83 -1.81
C LEU A 115 -15.05 2.99 -2.75
N ALA A 116 -15.21 4.18 -3.35
CA ALA A 116 -16.25 4.44 -4.33
C ALA A 116 -16.16 3.51 -5.54
N TRP A 117 -14.94 3.29 -6.05
CA TRP A 117 -14.70 2.32 -7.11
C TRP A 117 -15.08 0.90 -6.68
N CYS A 118 -14.71 0.46 -5.47
CA CYS A 118 -15.07 -0.88 -4.96
C CYS A 118 -16.59 -1.09 -4.92
N HIS A 119 -17.35 -0.09 -4.45
CA HIS A 119 -18.81 -0.14 -4.45
C HIS A 119 -19.39 -0.20 -5.88
N ALA A 120 -18.81 0.55 -6.83
CA ALA A 120 -19.22 0.47 -8.23
C ALA A 120 -18.96 -0.93 -8.81
N GLN A 121 -17.80 -1.53 -8.55
CA GLN A 121 -17.51 -2.90 -9.00
C GLN A 121 -18.48 -3.93 -8.43
N SER A 122 -18.87 -3.78 -7.16
CA SER A 122 -19.87 -4.65 -6.54
C SER A 122 -21.23 -4.60 -7.25
N ARG A 123 -21.65 -3.43 -7.76
CA ARG A 123 -22.91 -3.30 -8.53
C ARG A 123 -22.84 -3.97 -9.90
N HIS A 124 -21.64 -4.15 -10.44
CA HIS A 124 -21.39 -4.85 -11.70
C HIS A 124 -21.05 -6.34 -11.52
N GLY A 125 -21.26 -6.90 -10.32
CA GLY A 125 -20.97 -8.32 -10.06
C GLY A 125 -19.48 -8.67 -9.91
N ARG A 126 -18.58 -7.67 -9.84
CA ARG A 126 -17.12 -7.85 -9.70
C ARG A 126 -16.62 -7.45 -8.31
N ARG A 127 -17.34 -7.88 -7.27
CA ARG A 127 -17.08 -7.47 -5.88
C ARG A 127 -15.66 -7.85 -5.46
N VAL A 128 -14.91 -6.89 -4.93
CA VAL A 128 -13.63 -7.15 -4.23
C VAL A 128 -13.91 -8.03 -3.00
N THR A 129 -13.19 -9.14 -2.87
CA THR A 129 -13.34 -10.11 -1.77
C THR A 129 -12.20 -10.07 -0.77
N ALA A 130 -11.07 -9.45 -1.08
CA ALA A 130 -9.96 -9.20 -0.16
C ALA A 130 -9.13 -7.97 -0.60
N VAL A 131 -8.50 -7.31 0.35
CA VAL A 131 -7.54 -6.22 0.10
C VAL A 131 -6.16 -6.66 0.58
N VAL A 132 -5.16 -6.55 -0.28
CA VAL A 132 -3.75 -6.73 0.08
C VAL A 132 -3.04 -5.40 -0.14
N SER A 133 -2.41 -4.85 0.90
CA SER A 133 -1.80 -3.53 0.81
C SER A 133 -0.37 -3.54 1.34
N ASP A 134 0.48 -2.69 0.77
CA ASP A 134 1.79 -2.43 1.34
C ASP A 134 1.66 -1.86 2.77
N PHE A 135 2.59 -2.17 3.66
CA PHE A 135 2.57 -1.69 5.05
C PHE A 135 2.65 -0.15 5.20
N PHE A 136 3.16 0.59 4.22
CA PHE A 136 3.05 2.06 4.22
C PHE A 136 1.67 2.58 3.80
N THR A 137 0.76 1.70 3.35
CA THR A 137 -0.58 2.05 2.86
C THR A 137 -1.69 1.59 3.80
N GLY A 138 -1.42 1.52 5.11
CA GLY A 138 -2.40 1.06 6.11
C GLY A 138 -3.72 1.85 6.15
N TRP A 139 -3.81 3.01 5.49
CA TRP A 139 -5.07 3.72 5.23
C TRP A 139 -6.11 2.90 4.45
N THR A 140 -5.70 1.80 3.82
CA THR A 140 -6.59 0.85 3.13
C THR A 140 -7.34 -0.09 4.07
N GLN A 141 -6.90 -0.23 5.33
CA GLN A 141 -7.54 -1.12 6.30
C GLN A 141 -8.97 -0.67 6.69
N PRO A 142 -9.23 0.63 7.01
CA PRO A 142 -10.59 1.11 7.23
C PRO A 142 -11.50 0.87 6.02
N LEU A 143 -11.00 1.03 4.80
CA LEU A 143 -11.73 0.74 3.56
C LEU A 143 -12.11 -0.74 3.47
N ALA A 144 -11.18 -1.66 3.75
CA ALA A 144 -11.47 -3.10 3.74
C ALA A 144 -12.51 -3.49 4.81
N ARG A 145 -12.42 -2.87 6.00
CA ARG A 145 -13.42 -3.03 7.06
C ARG A 145 -14.81 -2.56 6.60
N ASP A 146 -14.89 -1.41 5.94
CA ASP A 146 -16.16 -0.85 5.44
C ASP A 146 -16.77 -1.74 4.34
N LEU A 147 -15.92 -2.36 3.50
CA LEU A 147 -16.32 -3.37 2.52
C LEU A 147 -16.67 -4.74 3.13
N ARG A 148 -16.36 -4.94 4.42
CA ARG A 148 -16.46 -6.22 5.15
C ARG A 148 -15.71 -7.35 4.44
N VAL A 149 -14.45 -7.09 4.12
CA VAL A 149 -13.53 -8.07 3.52
C VAL A 149 -12.24 -8.19 4.33
N PRO A 150 -11.54 -9.33 4.25
CA PRO A 150 -10.21 -9.47 4.85
C PRO A 150 -9.24 -8.41 4.30
N HIS A 151 -8.40 -7.91 5.19
CA HIS A 151 -7.28 -7.04 4.88
C HIS A 151 -5.98 -7.75 5.26
N VAL A 152 -5.04 -7.79 4.32
CA VAL A 152 -3.73 -8.41 4.52
C VAL A 152 -2.64 -7.37 4.25
N THR A 153 -1.81 -7.10 5.25
CA THR A 153 -0.64 -6.25 5.12
C THR A 153 0.50 -7.04 4.49
N PHE A 154 1.00 -6.55 3.37
CA PHE A 154 2.20 -7.02 2.69
C PHE A 154 3.41 -6.20 3.12
N SER A 155 4.51 -6.87 3.50
CA SER A 155 5.79 -6.21 3.73
C SER A 155 6.88 -6.76 2.80
N PRO A 156 7.46 -5.93 1.91
CA PRO A 156 8.67 -6.28 1.17
C PRO A 156 9.95 -6.06 1.99
N SER A 157 9.83 -5.65 3.26
CA SER A 157 10.95 -5.43 4.20
C SER A 157 11.17 -6.65 5.09
N SER A 158 12.28 -6.71 5.81
CA SER A 158 12.53 -7.83 6.73
C SER A 158 11.51 -7.93 7.86
N ALA A 159 11.24 -9.15 8.33
CA ALA A 159 10.33 -9.41 9.46
C ALA A 159 10.78 -8.67 10.74
N LEU A 160 12.10 -8.56 10.96
CA LEU A 160 12.67 -7.79 12.06
C LEU A 160 12.31 -6.30 11.96
N HIS A 161 12.42 -5.70 10.77
CA HIS A 161 12.06 -4.30 10.56
C HIS A 161 10.57 -4.06 10.86
N LEU A 162 9.69 -4.95 10.39
CA LEU A 162 8.27 -4.84 10.63
C LEU A 162 7.92 -4.98 12.12
N ALA A 163 8.50 -5.97 12.81
CA ALA A 163 8.27 -6.19 14.24
C ALA A 163 8.72 -5.01 15.10
N MET A 164 9.93 -4.48 14.85
CA MET A 164 10.41 -3.27 15.54
C MET A 164 9.53 -2.06 15.21
N SER A 165 9.09 -1.92 13.97
CA SER A 165 8.23 -0.81 13.57
C SER A 165 6.89 -0.83 14.30
N HIS A 166 6.28 -2.01 14.42
CA HIS A 166 5.06 -2.21 15.19
C HIS A 166 5.24 -1.90 16.69
N ALA A 167 6.36 -2.30 17.31
CA ALA A 167 6.66 -1.97 18.69
C ALA A 167 6.79 -0.44 18.89
N LEU A 168 7.56 0.22 18.04
CA LEU A 168 7.80 1.67 18.11
C LEU A 168 6.52 2.51 17.94
N TRP A 169 5.62 2.15 17.01
CA TRP A 169 4.43 2.98 16.75
C TRP A 169 3.32 2.82 17.80
N ARG A 170 3.32 1.72 18.57
CA ARG A 170 2.40 1.52 19.71
C ARG A 170 2.76 2.46 20.86
N SER A 171 4.04 2.58 21.15
CA SER A 171 4.59 3.40 22.22
C SER A 171 5.58 4.38 21.59
N PRO A 172 5.11 5.48 20.98
CA PRO A 172 5.99 6.41 20.31
C PRO A 172 7.03 6.95 21.29
N PRO A 173 8.29 7.01 20.87
CA PRO A 173 9.38 7.40 21.75
C PRO A 173 9.23 8.83 22.26
N THR A 174 9.63 9.05 23.50
CA THR A 174 9.95 10.39 24.01
C THR A 174 11.26 10.87 23.40
N ARG A 175 11.61 12.15 23.50
CA ARG A 175 12.87 12.67 22.92
C ARG A 175 14.08 11.93 23.54
N HIS A 176 14.84 11.21 22.71
CA HIS A 176 16.03 10.45 23.11
C HIS A 176 17.32 11.10 22.60
N LEU A 177 18.44 10.86 23.28
CA LEU A 177 19.78 11.21 22.79
C LEU A 177 20.26 10.20 21.74
N ASP A 178 21.12 10.60 20.80
CA ASP A 178 21.53 9.75 19.66
C ASP A 178 22.24 8.44 20.05
N ASP A 179 22.92 8.43 21.20
CA ASP A 179 23.62 7.27 21.78
C ASP A 179 22.75 6.45 22.75
N GLU A 180 21.53 6.91 23.03
CA GLU A 180 20.64 6.22 23.95
C GLU A 180 20.18 4.89 23.35
N ALA A 181 20.27 3.84 24.15
CA ALA A 181 19.92 2.48 23.73
C ALA A 181 18.41 2.27 23.81
N VAL A 182 17.80 1.85 22.70
CA VAL A 182 16.40 1.43 22.62
C VAL A 182 16.34 -0.09 22.52
N THR A 183 15.64 -0.71 23.45
CA THR A 183 15.47 -2.17 23.52
C THR A 183 14.06 -2.56 23.14
N PHE A 184 13.93 -3.65 22.37
CA PHE A 184 12.65 -4.18 21.88
C PHE A 184 12.29 -5.49 22.60
N PRO A 185 11.77 -5.45 23.85
CA PRO A 185 11.56 -6.64 24.67
C PRO A 185 10.57 -7.64 24.03
N GLU A 186 9.61 -7.13 23.26
CA GLU A 186 8.57 -7.90 22.58
C GLU A 186 9.01 -8.52 21.24
N VAL A 187 10.24 -8.25 20.79
CA VAL A 187 10.84 -8.91 19.62
C VAL A 187 11.74 -10.06 20.10
N PRO A 188 11.69 -11.26 19.48
CA PRO A 188 12.55 -12.38 19.84
C PRO A 188 14.04 -11.99 19.90
N GLY A 189 14.72 -12.37 20.99
CA GLY A 189 16.11 -12.00 21.25
C GLY A 189 16.29 -10.61 21.86
N SER A 190 15.20 -9.85 22.07
CA SER A 190 15.16 -8.54 22.72
C SER A 190 16.27 -7.59 22.22
N PRO A 191 16.35 -7.35 20.91
CA PRO A 191 17.45 -6.62 20.33
C PRO A 191 17.49 -5.17 20.83
N THR A 192 18.71 -4.65 20.95
CA THR A 192 18.97 -3.28 21.41
C THR A 192 19.76 -2.53 20.35
N PHE A 193 19.32 -1.32 20.03
CA PHE A 193 19.99 -0.45 19.07
C PHE A 193 20.12 0.97 19.63
N PRO A 194 21.23 1.68 19.33
CA PRO A 194 21.31 3.11 19.56
C PRO A 194 20.19 3.85 18.80
N TRP A 195 19.65 4.91 19.40
CA TRP A 195 18.58 5.72 18.82
C TRP A 195 18.86 6.08 17.36
N ARG A 196 20.07 6.58 17.04
CA ARG A 196 20.46 6.97 15.68
C ARG A 196 20.34 5.86 14.62
N HIS A 197 20.35 4.58 15.01
CA HIS A 197 20.20 3.44 14.10
C HIS A 197 18.73 3.13 13.77
N LEU A 198 17.78 3.71 14.52
CA LEU A 198 16.36 3.59 14.20
C LEU A 198 16.02 4.37 12.93
N SER A 199 14.98 3.92 12.24
CA SER A 199 14.54 4.53 10.98
C SER A 199 14.23 6.02 11.18
N GLY A 200 14.66 6.83 10.21
CA GLY A 200 14.40 8.27 10.20
C GLY A 200 12.91 8.62 10.26
N LEU A 201 12.03 7.70 9.83
CA LEU A 201 10.58 7.86 9.93
C LEU A 201 10.13 7.99 11.39
N PHE A 202 10.72 7.19 12.29
CA PHE A 202 10.46 7.24 13.73
C PHE A 202 11.19 8.39 14.40
N ARG A 203 12.46 8.61 14.05
CA ARG A 203 13.28 9.63 14.72
C ARG A 203 12.78 11.06 14.48
N GLN A 204 12.04 11.28 13.41
CA GLN A 204 11.45 12.57 13.07
C GLN A 204 9.99 12.71 13.55
N TYR A 205 9.45 11.72 14.28
CA TYR A 205 8.12 11.82 14.86
C TYR A 205 8.06 12.97 15.86
N ALA A 206 7.04 13.81 15.73
CA ALA A 206 6.73 14.87 16.68
C ALA A 206 5.27 14.72 17.12
N ALA A 207 5.04 14.58 18.43
CA ALA A 207 3.70 14.43 18.96
C ALA A 207 2.85 15.68 18.64
N GLY A 208 1.65 15.46 18.07
CA GLY A 208 0.73 16.51 17.67
C GLY A 208 1.02 17.15 16.31
N ASP A 209 2.11 16.78 15.63
CA ASP A 209 2.34 17.14 14.23
C ASP A 209 1.46 16.28 13.30
N GLU A 210 0.74 16.92 12.37
CA GLU A 210 -0.25 16.26 11.51
C GLU A 210 0.35 15.10 10.70
N VAL A 211 1.52 15.32 10.08
CA VAL A 211 2.19 14.30 9.27
C VAL A 211 2.68 13.14 10.14
N SER A 212 3.20 13.46 11.34
CA SER A 212 3.65 12.47 12.32
C SER A 212 2.52 11.57 12.80
N GLU A 213 1.37 12.14 13.17
CA GLU A 213 0.21 11.37 13.61
C GLU A 213 -0.42 10.57 12.47
N ALA A 214 -0.50 11.14 11.26
CA ALA A 214 -0.97 10.43 10.08
C ALA A 214 -0.12 9.19 9.82
N ILE A 215 1.22 9.33 9.80
CA ILE A 215 2.13 8.20 9.61
C ILE A 215 1.95 7.17 10.72
N ARG A 216 1.93 7.59 11.98
CA ARG A 216 1.70 6.66 13.11
C ARG A 216 0.41 5.87 12.91
N GLN A 217 -0.67 6.53 12.50
CA GLN A 217 -1.96 5.89 12.28
C GLN A 217 -1.92 4.86 11.15
N LEU A 218 -1.15 5.09 10.07
CA LEU A 218 -0.93 4.11 9.00
C LEU A 218 -0.41 2.77 9.55
N PHE A 219 0.58 2.82 10.44
CA PHE A 219 1.14 1.60 11.03
C PHE A 219 0.22 0.97 12.08
N LEU A 220 -0.51 1.79 12.86
CA LEU A 220 -1.47 1.27 13.82
C LEU A 220 -2.61 0.52 13.13
N TRP A 221 -3.05 0.96 11.95
CA TRP A 221 -4.05 0.24 11.16
C TRP A 221 -3.57 -1.15 10.70
N ASN A 222 -2.29 -1.30 10.36
CA ASN A 222 -1.74 -2.61 9.98
C ASN A 222 -1.84 -3.64 11.11
N LEU A 223 -1.82 -3.21 12.38
CA LEU A 223 -1.93 -4.12 13.53
C LEU A 223 -3.28 -4.84 13.62
N GLY A 224 -4.32 -4.31 12.97
CA GLY A 224 -5.64 -4.94 12.88
C GLY A 224 -5.80 -5.88 11.70
N SER A 225 -4.71 -6.25 11.02
CA SER A 225 -4.72 -7.05 9.79
C SER A 225 -3.87 -8.30 9.95
N ASP A 226 -4.20 -9.33 9.17
CA ASP A 226 -3.24 -10.41 8.92
C ASP A 226 -2.05 -9.82 8.15
N CYS A 227 -0.87 -10.42 8.31
CA CYS A 227 0.33 -9.91 7.67
C CYS A 227 1.21 -11.04 7.16
N PHE A 228 1.85 -10.83 6.01
CA PHE A 228 2.97 -11.64 5.57
C PHE A 228 4.11 -10.78 5.03
N VAL A 229 5.29 -11.38 5.11
CA VAL A 229 6.57 -10.79 4.75
C VAL A 229 7.14 -11.56 3.56
N ALA A 230 7.60 -10.85 2.53
CA ALA A 230 8.22 -11.43 1.34
C ALA A 230 9.68 -11.84 1.56
#